data_AF-A0A8S2UBI2-F1
#
_entry.id   AF-A0A8S2UBI2-F1
#
_cell.length_a   1.000
_cell.length_b   1.000
_cell.length_c   1.000
_cell.angle_alpha   90.00
_cell.angle_beta   90.00
_cell.angle_gamma   90.00
#
_symmetry.space_group_name_H-M   'P 1'
#
loop_
_entity.id
_entity.type
_entity.pdbx_description
1 polymer ?
#
loop_
_entity_poly.entity_id
_entity_poly.type
_entity_poly.pdbx_seq_one_letter_code
_entity_poly.pdbx_strand_id
1 'polypeptide(L)'
;LIDKSDRRLIKNANGSEGERLDTEGTKMNERYTFESAHPQASSHIVMKHTNPVVPVLVGPQIPRQEREETRERYSRALLTLFVPWRS
;
A
#
# COMPACT_ATOMS: atom_id res chain seq x y z
N LEU A 1 -1.84 -9.25 7.91
CA LEU A 1 -1.58 -8.96 9.33
C LEU A 1 -0.09 -8.76 9.49
N ILE A 2 0.37 -7.69 10.13
CA ILE A 2 1.81 -7.41 10.32
C ILE A 2 2.47 -8.56 11.09
N ASP A 3 3.45 -9.22 10.50
CA ASP A 3 4.16 -10.33 11.14
C ASP A 3 5.41 -9.86 11.94
N LYS A 4 6.10 -10.80 12.60
CA LYS A 4 7.30 -10.48 13.41
C LYS A 4 8.47 -9.97 12.55
N SER A 5 8.55 -10.41 11.29
CA SER A 5 9.60 -10.03 10.33
C SER A 5 9.35 -8.62 9.81
N ASP A 6 8.11 -8.30 9.46
CA ASP A 6 7.63 -6.97 9.08
C ASP A 6 7.94 -5.93 10.16
N ARG A 7 7.66 -6.27 11.43
CA ARG A 7 7.92 -5.38 12.57
C ARG A 7 9.40 -5.04 12.75
N ARG A 8 10.32 -5.98 12.48
CA ARG A 8 11.77 -5.72 12.58
C ARG A 8 12.22 -4.70 11.53
N LEU A 9 11.72 -4.82 10.31
CA LEU A 9 12.10 -3.95 9.21
C LEU A 9 11.54 -2.54 9.37
N ILE A 10 10.28 -2.42 9.79
CA ILE A 10 9.65 -1.12 10.09
C ILE A 10 10.39 -0.41 11.22
N LYS A 11 10.73 -1.13 12.30
CA LYS A 11 11.46 -0.56 13.44
C LYS A 11 12.84 -0.03 13.03
N ASN A 12 13.50 -0.69 12.09
CA ASN A 12 14.81 -0.30 11.57
C ASN A 12 14.74 0.86 10.57
N ALA A 13 13.60 1.12 9.92
CA ALA A 13 13.43 2.25 9.00
C ALA A 13 13.25 3.60 9.73
N ASN A 14 12.70 3.58 10.95
CA ASN A 14 12.56 4.78 11.80
C ASN A 14 13.83 5.12 12.60
N GLY A 15 14.80 4.20 12.65
CA GLY A 15 16.18 4.50 13.03
C GLY A 15 16.93 4.90 11.78
N SER A 16 17.69 5.99 11.84
CA SER A 16 18.68 6.29 10.80
C SER A 16 19.56 5.06 10.57
N GLU A 17 19.53 4.56 9.32
CA GLU A 17 20.23 3.36 8.84
C GLU A 17 19.52 2.03 9.09
N GLY A 18 18.59 1.70 8.17
CA GLY A 18 18.16 0.33 7.99
C GLY A 18 19.32 -0.51 7.48
N GLU A 19 19.94 -1.33 8.35
CA GLU A 19 20.87 -2.38 7.93
C GLU A 19 20.20 -3.23 6.84
N ARG A 20 20.81 -3.24 5.66
CA ARG A 20 20.49 -4.19 4.60
C ARG A 20 20.82 -5.57 5.14
N LEU A 21 19.80 -6.37 5.44
CA LEU A 21 19.99 -7.79 5.66
C LEU A 21 20.39 -8.41 4.32
N ASP A 22 21.70 -8.56 4.10
CA ASP A 22 22.29 -9.30 2.99
C ASP A 22 21.97 -10.79 3.16
N THR A 23 20.73 -11.12 2.85
CA THR A 23 20.29 -12.50 2.67
C THR A 23 20.54 -12.86 1.22
N GLU A 24 21.28 -13.95 0.97
CA GLU A 24 21.49 -14.46 -0.39
C GLU A 24 20.13 -14.67 -1.08
N GLY A 25 19.84 -13.90 -2.13
CA GLY A 25 18.55 -13.91 -2.82
C GLY A 25 18.12 -12.55 -3.40
N THR A 26 16.87 -12.46 -3.88
CA THR A 26 16.28 -11.22 -4.38
C THR A 26 16.17 -10.19 -3.25
N LYS A 27 16.67 -8.96 -3.49
CA LYS A 27 16.55 -7.85 -2.54
C LYS A 27 15.10 -7.67 -2.13
N MET A 28 14.88 -7.65 -0.81
CA MET A 28 13.54 -7.46 -0.25
C MET A 28 13.02 -6.04 -0.54
N ASN A 29 11.71 -5.94 -0.81
CA ASN A 29 11.05 -4.67 -1.07
C ASN A 29 11.03 -3.74 0.15
N GLU A 30 11.07 -2.43 -0.11
CA GLU A 30 10.89 -1.39 0.91
C GLU A 30 9.49 -1.51 1.54
N ARG A 31 9.43 -1.52 2.88
CA ARG A 31 8.20 -1.65 3.67
C ARG A 31 7.95 -0.36 4.46
N TYR A 32 6.71 0.10 4.47
CA TYR A 32 6.25 1.32 5.11
C TYR A 32 5.00 1.02 5.96
N THR A 33 4.67 1.94 6.87
CA THR A 33 3.43 1.90 7.65
C THR A 33 2.42 2.88 7.09
N PHE A 34 1.13 2.60 7.29
CA PHE A 34 0.10 3.62 7.07
C PHE A 34 0.21 4.72 8.12
N GLU A 35 -0.34 5.89 7.80
CA GLU A 35 -0.58 6.95 8.79
C GLU A 35 -1.48 6.45 9.92
N SER A 36 -1.31 7.00 11.12
CA SER A 36 -2.08 6.61 12.31
C SER A 36 -3.59 6.78 12.16
N ALA A 37 -4.03 7.69 11.29
CA ALA A 37 -5.44 7.89 10.95
C ALA A 37 -6.05 6.75 10.11
N HIS A 38 -5.23 5.86 9.53
CA HIS A 38 -5.72 4.75 8.74
C HIS A 38 -6.40 3.70 9.61
N PRO A 39 -7.63 3.25 9.28
CA PRO A 39 -8.35 2.23 10.06
C PRO A 39 -7.57 0.92 10.26
N GLN A 40 -6.67 0.62 9.34
CA GLN A 40 -5.84 -0.59 9.33
C GLN A 40 -4.35 -0.34 9.66
N ALA A 41 -3.98 0.84 10.18
CA ALA A 41 -2.58 1.20 10.46
C ALA A 41 -1.83 0.18 11.32
N SER A 42 -2.53 -0.46 12.25
CA SER A 42 -1.98 -1.45 13.18
C SER A 42 -1.93 -2.87 12.61
N SER A 43 -2.66 -3.15 11.53
CA SER A 43 -2.88 -4.51 11.01
C SER A 43 -2.23 -4.76 9.65
N HIS A 44 -1.92 -3.71 8.88
CA HIS A 44 -1.38 -3.82 7.53
C HIS A 44 -0.13 -2.95 7.33
N ILE A 45 0.65 -3.28 6.30
CA ILE A 45 1.86 -2.55 5.89
C ILE A 45 1.75 -2.16 4.42
N VAL A 46 2.47 -1.13 4.02
CA VAL A 46 2.60 -0.70 2.62
C VAL A 46 3.92 -1.24 2.08
N MET A 47 3.89 -1.88 0.93
CA MET A 47 5.10 -2.41 0.26
C MET A 47 5.27 -1.75 -1.10
N LYS A 48 6.48 -1.27 -1.37
CA LYS A 48 6.83 -0.71 -2.68
C LYS A 48 7.40 -1.80 -3.56
N HIS A 49 6.72 -2.08 -4.67
CA HIS A 49 7.18 -3.05 -5.65
C HIS A 49 8.19 -2.43 -6.61
N THR A 50 9.25 -3.16 -6.94
CA THR A 50 10.25 -2.78 -7.95
C THR A 50 9.71 -2.83 -9.37
N ASN A 51 8.86 -3.83 -9.65
CA ASN A 51 8.19 -3.97 -10.93
C ASN A 51 6.77 -3.38 -10.87
N PRO A 52 6.28 -2.75 -11.95
CA PRO A 52 4.88 -2.34 -12.04
C PRO A 52 3.96 -3.54 -11.87
N VAL A 53 2.99 -3.43 -10.96
CA VAL A 53 1.95 -4.44 -10.74
C VAL A 53 0.60 -3.82 -11.08
N VAL A 54 -0.21 -4.53 -11.89
CA VAL A 54 -1.60 -4.15 -12.14
C VAL A 54 -2.46 -4.74 -11.03
N PRO A 55 -3.07 -3.92 -10.15
CA PRO A 55 -3.91 -4.43 -9.09
C PRO A 55 -5.19 -5.04 -9.68
N VAL A 56 -5.48 -6.30 -9.33
CA VAL A 56 -6.76 -6.94 -9.64
C VAL A 56 -7.72 -6.63 -8.49
N LEU A 57 -8.69 -5.77 -8.75
CA LEU A 57 -9.66 -5.35 -7.74
C LEU A 57 -10.74 -6.41 -7.60
N VAL A 58 -10.85 -6.97 -6.40
CA VAL A 58 -11.91 -7.93 -6.05
C VAL A 58 -13.05 -7.17 -5.39
N GLY A 59 -14.23 -7.20 -5.99
CA GLY A 59 -15.40 -6.51 -5.47
C GLY A 59 -16.32 -5.97 -6.56
N PRO A 60 -17.21 -5.02 -6.21
CA PRO A 60 -18.07 -4.35 -7.18
C PRO A 60 -17.27 -3.72 -8.31
N GLN A 61 -17.80 -3.80 -9.53
CA GLN A 61 -17.16 -3.25 -10.72
C GLN A 61 -17.00 -1.73 -10.60
N ILE A 62 -15.82 -1.20 -11.00
CA ILE A 62 -15.62 0.24 -11.14
C ILE A 62 -16.60 0.79 -12.20
N PRO A 63 -17.41 1.81 -11.89
CA PRO A 63 -18.34 2.40 -12.86
C PRO A 63 -17.63 2.96 -14.09
N ARG A 64 -18.31 3.04 -15.24
CA ARG A 64 -17.71 3.61 -16.46
C ARG A 64 -17.52 5.12 -16.31
N GLN A 65 -16.38 5.64 -16.77
CA GLN A 65 -16.08 7.07 -16.73
C GLN A 65 -16.93 7.90 -17.71
N GLU A 66 -17.27 7.31 -18.86
CA GLU A 66 -17.81 8.02 -20.02
C GLU A 66 -19.27 8.47 -19.88
N ARG A 67 -20.01 7.93 -18.90
CA ARG A 67 -21.42 8.31 -18.69
C ARG A 67 -21.51 9.32 -17.56
N GLU A 68 -22.23 10.41 -17.78
CA GLU A 68 -22.42 11.45 -16.76
C GLU A 68 -23.04 10.89 -15.47
N GLU A 69 -24.05 10.03 -15.59
CA GLU A 69 -24.74 9.39 -14.45
C GLU A 69 -23.78 8.59 -13.54
N THR A 70 -22.72 8.03 -14.11
CA THR A 70 -21.74 7.22 -13.37
C THR A 70 -20.46 7.97 -13.03
N ARG A 71 -20.28 9.20 -13.53
CA ARG A 71 -19.05 9.99 -13.37
C ARG A 71 -18.71 10.25 -11.91
N GLU A 72 -19.70 10.61 -11.10
CA GLU A 72 -19.48 10.85 -9.66
C GLU A 72 -19.03 9.57 -8.93
N ARG A 73 -19.71 8.45 -9.20
CA ARG A 73 -19.37 7.16 -8.59
C ARG A 73 -18.00 6.66 -9.03
N TYR A 74 -17.65 6.87 -10.30
CA TYR A 74 -16.32 6.59 -10.85
C TYR A 74 -15.24 7.39 -10.11
N SER A 75 -15.42 8.71 -10.01
CA SER A 75 -14.49 9.58 -9.29
C SER A 75 -14.33 9.14 -7.83
N ARG A 76 -15.43 8.85 -7.12
CA ARG A 76 -15.37 8.36 -5.73
C ARG A 76 -14.62 7.04 -5.59
N ALA A 77 -14.83 6.09 -6.52
CA ALA A 77 -14.11 4.83 -6.54
C ALA A 77 -12.60 5.04 -6.76
N LEU A 78 -12.22 5.84 -7.76
CA LEU A 78 -10.82 6.18 -8.00
C LEU A 78 -10.16 6.89 -6.82
N LEU A 79 -10.85 7.87 -6.23
CA LEU A 79 -10.35 8.56 -5.05
C LEU A 79 -10.15 7.56 -3.91
N THR A 80 -11.09 6.66 -3.66
CA THR A 80 -10.97 5.66 -2.60
C THR A 80 -9.80 4.69 -2.85
N LEU A 81 -9.58 4.29 -4.10
CA LEU A 81 -8.51 3.36 -4.48
C LEU A 81 -7.12 4.00 -4.47
N PHE A 82 -7.02 5.30 -4.77
CA PHE A 82 -5.75 5.93 -5.11
C PHE A 82 -5.40 7.18 -4.30
N VAL A 83 -6.34 7.81 -3.58
CA VAL A 83 -6.14 9.16 -3.00
C VAL A 83 -5.91 9.21 -1.49
N PRO A 84 -6.55 8.47 -0.58
CA PRO A 84 -6.19 8.59 0.82
C PRO A 84 -5.06 7.61 1.13
N TRP A 85 -4.23 7.98 2.12
CA TRP A 85 -3.30 7.12 2.88
C TRP A 85 -1.85 7.04 2.43
N ARG A 86 -1.37 7.94 1.57
CA ARG A 86 0.07 8.12 1.32
C ARG A 86 0.53 9.44 1.91
N SER A 87 1.48 9.39 2.84
CA SER A 87 2.35 10.51 3.23
C SER A 87 3.53 10.62 2.26
#